data_AF-A0A5M3MUZ3-F1
#
_entry.id   AF-A0A5M3MUZ3-F1
#
_cell.length_a   1.000
_cell.length_b   1.000
_cell.length_c   1.000
_cell.angle_alpha   90.00
_cell.angle_beta   90.00
_cell.angle_gamma   90.00
#
_symmetry.space_group_name_H-M   'P 1'
#
loop_
_entity.id
_entity.type
_entity.pdbx_description
1 polymer ?
#
loop_
_entity_poly.entity_id
_entity_poly.type
_entity_poly.pdbx_seq_one_letter_code
_entity_poly.pdbx_strand_id
1 'polypeptide(L)'
;PFCSRLDFEVAELALDALMTKKQTSWLIKLIRCVADGSEDFCLRDYKDLRQTWDAVGKQITLFQCKTISIQYAKEPESRQFDFWHRPLWDWVTDLLKDPHTGPHFHFDAQRLSKFDGESFVRFIDEPWSANNFWNFQV
;
A
#
# COMPACT_ATOMS: atom_id res chain seq x y z
N PRO A 1 -16.15 -33.77 -16.88
CA PRO A 1 -14.83 -34.45 -16.71
C PRO A 1 -13.69 -33.44 -16.92
N PHE A 2 -12.62 -33.53 -16.13
CA PHE A 2 -11.41 -32.70 -16.32
C PHE A 2 -10.63 -33.16 -17.55
N CYS A 3 -10.01 -32.23 -18.29
CA CYS A 3 -9.28 -32.52 -19.53
C CYS A 3 -7.88 -33.08 -19.27
N SER A 4 -7.27 -32.72 -18.14
CA SER A 4 -5.97 -33.22 -17.70
C SER A 4 -5.93 -33.45 -16.19
N ARG A 5 -4.92 -34.19 -15.74
CA ARG A 5 -4.63 -34.36 -14.30
C ARG A 5 -4.29 -33.01 -13.63
N LEU A 6 -3.60 -32.13 -14.35
CA LEU A 6 -3.27 -30.79 -13.85
C LEU A 6 -4.54 -29.98 -13.57
N ASP A 7 -5.54 -30.01 -14.46
CA ASP A 7 -6.81 -29.30 -14.25
C ASP A 7 -7.55 -29.79 -13.00
N PHE A 8 -7.46 -31.10 -12.71
CA PHE A 8 -8.03 -31.69 -11.51
C PHE A 8 -7.28 -31.22 -10.24
N GLU A 9 -5.95 -31.33 -10.21
CA GLU A 9 -5.14 -30.95 -9.05
C GLU A 9 -5.27 -29.44 -8.74
N VAL A 10 -5.37 -28.59 -9.77
CA VAL A 10 -5.61 -27.15 -9.59
C VAL A 10 -7.01 -26.88 -9.02
N ALA A 11 -8.03 -27.60 -9.50
CA ALA A 11 -9.39 -27.45 -8.97
C ALA A 11 -9.51 -27.98 -7.52
N GLU A 12 -8.83 -29.07 -7.20
CA GLU A 12 -8.74 -29.62 -5.84
C GLU A 12 -8.08 -28.63 -4.89
N LEU A 13 -6.93 -28.06 -5.26
CA LEU A 13 -6.25 -27.02 -4.47
C LEU A 13 -7.14 -25.79 -4.25
N ALA A 14 -7.88 -25.36 -5.29
CA ALA A 14 -8.78 -24.23 -5.16
C ALA A 14 -9.94 -24.47 -4.19
N LEU A 15 -10.44 -25.71 -4.12
CA LEU A 15 -11.45 -26.12 -3.15
C LEU A 15 -10.87 -26.24 -1.74
N ASP A 16 -9.71 -26.87 -1.59
CA ASP A 16 -9.01 -27.02 -0.31
C ASP A 16 -8.67 -25.66 0.32
N ALA A 17 -8.21 -24.70 -0.49
CA ALA A 17 -7.93 -23.33 -0.07
C ALA A 17 -9.19 -22.43 0.05
N LEU A 18 -10.40 -22.98 -0.13
CA LEU A 18 -11.67 -22.26 -0.08
C LEU A 18 -11.68 -20.98 -0.94
N MET A 19 -11.08 -21.06 -2.13
CA MET A 19 -10.92 -19.92 -3.00
C MET A 19 -12.28 -19.40 -3.48
N THR A 20 -12.45 -18.08 -3.46
CA THR A 20 -13.61 -17.42 -4.05
C THR A 20 -13.57 -17.55 -5.58
N LYS A 21 -14.74 -17.42 -6.22
CA LYS A 21 -14.84 -17.37 -7.70
C LYS A 21 -13.83 -16.40 -8.34
N LYS A 22 -13.60 -15.23 -7.72
CA LYS A 22 -12.64 -14.23 -8.19
C LYS A 22 -11.20 -14.76 -8.11
N GLN A 23 -10.82 -15.35 -6.98
CA GLN A 23 -9.48 -15.92 -6.79
C GLN A 23 -9.23 -17.10 -7.73
N THR A 24 -10.20 -18.03 -7.86
CA THR A 24 -10.08 -19.18 -8.78
C THR A 24 -9.95 -18.72 -10.24
N SER A 25 -10.75 -17.74 -10.66
CA SER A 25 -10.63 -17.19 -12.03
C SER A 25 -9.26 -16.55 -12.26
N TRP A 26 -8.72 -15.88 -11.25
CA TRP A 26 -7.39 -15.26 -11.32
C TRP A 26 -6.26 -16.30 -11.38
N LEU A 27 -6.34 -17.37 -10.57
CA LEU A 27 -5.38 -18.48 -10.62
C LEU A 27 -5.35 -19.14 -12.01
N ILE A 28 -6.52 -19.43 -12.59
CA ILE A 28 -6.62 -19.99 -13.95
C ILE A 28 -5.99 -19.05 -14.98
N LYS A 29 -6.19 -17.73 -14.83
CA LYS A 29 -5.56 -16.73 -15.70
C LYS A 29 -4.03 -16.78 -15.62
N LEU A 30 -3.46 -16.85 -14.42
CA LEU A 30 -2.00 -16.95 -14.24
C LEU A 30 -1.42 -18.20 -14.89
N ILE A 31 -2.05 -19.37 -14.69
CA ILE A 31 -1.61 -20.63 -15.28
C ILE A 31 -1.64 -20.55 -16.82
N ARG A 32 -2.69 -19.94 -17.38
CA ARG A 32 -2.78 -19.71 -18.83
C ARG A 32 -1.70 -18.77 -19.35
N CYS A 33 -1.38 -17.68 -18.65
CA CYS A 33 -0.29 -16.78 -19.05
C CYS A 33 1.03 -17.54 -19.22
N VAL A 34 1.33 -18.45 -18.31
CA VAL A 34 2.54 -19.29 -18.38
C VAL A 34 2.43 -20.34 -19.48
N ALA A 35 1.28 -21.02 -19.61
CA ALA A 35 1.06 -22.05 -20.63
C ALA A 35 1.11 -21.50 -22.07
N ASP A 36 0.65 -20.26 -22.27
CA ASP A 36 0.67 -19.55 -23.55
C ASP A 36 2.04 -18.91 -23.85
N GLY A 37 3.02 -19.02 -22.94
CA GLY A 37 4.38 -18.49 -23.09
C GLY A 37 4.47 -16.96 -23.04
N SER A 38 3.45 -16.28 -22.49
CA SER A 38 3.41 -14.82 -22.41
C SER A 38 4.36 -14.24 -21.35
N GLU A 39 4.56 -14.98 -20.25
CA GLU A 39 5.43 -14.59 -19.14
C GLU A 39 6.09 -15.84 -18.54
N ASP A 40 7.34 -15.69 -18.10
CA ASP A 40 8.08 -16.73 -17.39
C ASP A 40 7.75 -16.71 -15.90
N PHE A 41 7.39 -17.86 -15.33
CA PHE A 41 7.18 -18.02 -13.90
C PHE A 41 8.47 -18.49 -13.21
N CYS A 42 9.13 -17.57 -12.50
CA CYS A 42 10.47 -17.81 -11.93
C CYS A 42 10.46 -18.38 -10.51
N LEU A 43 9.35 -18.29 -9.78
CA LEU A 43 9.25 -18.75 -8.39
C LEU A 43 9.29 -20.28 -8.32
N ARG A 44 10.21 -20.84 -7.54
CA ARG A 44 10.43 -22.31 -7.51
C ARG A 44 9.72 -23.03 -6.39
N ASP A 45 9.63 -22.40 -5.23
CA ASP A 45 9.05 -22.99 -4.04
C ASP A 45 8.58 -21.91 -3.05
N TYR A 46 7.98 -22.35 -1.94
CA TYR A 46 7.51 -21.44 -0.90
C TYR A 46 8.66 -20.66 -0.22
N LYS A 47 9.85 -21.24 -0.10
CA LYS A 47 11.00 -20.58 0.52
C LYS A 47 11.49 -19.43 -0.35
N ASP A 48 11.56 -19.64 -1.66
CA ASP A 48 11.89 -18.62 -2.67
C ASP A 48 10.86 -17.48 -2.67
N LEU A 49 9.56 -17.81 -2.63
CA LEU A 49 8.48 -16.82 -2.47
C LEU A 49 8.65 -16.02 -1.17
N ARG A 50 8.92 -16.71 -0.05
CA ARG A 50 9.08 -16.05 1.24
C ARG A 50 10.31 -15.14 1.27
N GLN A 51 11.43 -15.59 0.71
CA GLN A 51 12.64 -14.80 0.59
C GLN A 51 12.43 -13.58 -0.31
N THR A 52 11.68 -13.74 -1.40
CA THR A 52 11.30 -12.64 -2.29
C THR A 52 10.47 -11.61 -1.53
N TRP A 53 9.46 -12.03 -0.76
CA TRP A 53 8.69 -11.12 0.08
C TRP A 53 9.53 -10.46 1.17
N ASP A 54 10.43 -11.18 1.82
CA ASP A 54 11.31 -10.61 2.85
C ASP A 54 12.29 -9.60 2.23
N ALA A 55 12.76 -9.84 1.00
CA ALA A 55 13.61 -8.91 0.25
C ALA A 55 12.85 -7.64 -0.16
N VAL A 56 11.63 -7.79 -0.69
CA VAL A 56 10.74 -6.66 -1.02
C VAL A 56 10.35 -5.91 0.24
N GLY A 57 10.09 -6.61 1.34
CA GLY A 57 9.78 -6.01 2.64
C GLY A 57 10.91 -5.12 3.16
N LYS A 58 12.18 -5.40 2.81
CA LYS A 58 13.33 -4.53 3.14
C LYS A 58 13.43 -3.29 2.26
N GLN A 59 12.77 -3.27 1.10
CA GLN A 59 12.72 -2.09 0.22
C GLN A 59 11.70 -1.05 0.68
N ILE A 60 10.85 -1.40 1.64
CA ILE A 60 9.81 -0.53 2.19
C ILE A 60 10.14 -0.29 3.68
N THR A 61 9.89 0.92 4.16
CA THR A 61 10.05 1.30 5.57
C THR A 61 9.27 0.34 6.48
N LEU A 62 9.97 -0.44 7.29
CA LEU A 62 9.39 -1.42 8.21
C LEU A 62 8.70 -0.74 9.41
N PHE A 63 7.77 -1.46 10.03
CA PHE A 63 7.24 -1.08 11.34
C PHE A 63 8.31 -1.29 12.42
N GLN A 64 8.40 -0.33 13.33
CA GLN A 64 9.25 -0.32 14.49
C GLN A 64 8.37 -0.29 15.74
N CYS A 65 8.69 -1.12 16.73
CA CYS A 65 8.08 -1.03 18.04
C CYS A 65 8.92 -0.11 18.92
N LYS A 66 8.29 0.90 19.52
CA LYS A 66 8.90 1.76 20.52
C LYS A 66 8.04 1.76 21.75
N THR A 67 8.60 1.40 22.90
CA THR A 67 7.93 1.51 24.18
C THR A 67 7.96 2.98 24.61
N ILE A 68 6.79 3.59 24.73
CA ILE A 68 6.62 4.97 25.20
C ILE A 68 6.21 4.90 26.67
N SER A 69 6.94 5.64 27.50
CA SER A 69 6.61 5.79 28.92
C SER A 69 5.93 7.14 29.14
N ILE A 70 4.69 7.11 29.65
CA ILE A 70 3.90 8.32 29.90
C ILE A 70 3.50 8.35 31.37
N GLN A 71 3.79 9.46 32.04
CA GLN A 71 3.29 9.70 33.38
C GLN A 71 1.81 10.10 33.30
N TYR A 72 0.93 9.25 33.82
CA TYR A 72 -0.50 9.48 33.77
C TYR A 72 -0.99 10.09 35.09
N ALA A 73 -1.50 11.32 35.02
CA ALA A 73 -2.01 12.06 36.17
C ALA A 73 -1.01 12.13 37.35
N LYS A 74 -1.46 11.83 38.58
CA LYS A 74 -0.63 11.81 39.81
C LYS A 74 -0.13 10.40 40.15
N GLU A 75 -0.17 9.46 39.22
CA GLU A 75 0.33 8.12 39.48
C GLU A 75 1.85 8.17 39.70
N PRO A 76 2.37 7.46 40.71
CA PRO A 76 3.79 7.46 41.03
C PRO A 76 4.63 6.72 39.98
N GLU A 77 4.02 5.82 39.22
CA GLU A 77 4.68 5.01 38.20
C GLU A 77 4.25 5.43 36.80
N SER A 78 5.22 5.50 35.89
CA SER A 78 4.97 5.79 34.48
C SER A 78 4.42 4.55 33.77
N ARG A 79 3.34 4.72 33.01
CA ARG A 79 2.75 3.64 32.23
C ARG A 79 3.53 3.44 30.93
N GLN A 80 3.84 2.19 30.62
CA GLN A 80 4.53 1.82 29.38
C GLN A 80 3.55 1.30 28.34
N PHE A 81 3.69 1.78 27.11
CA PHE A 81 2.88 1.36 25.98
C PHE A 81 3.76 1.03 24.80
N ASP A 82 3.58 -0.15 24.23
CA ASP A 82 4.24 -0.54 22.99
C ASP A 82 3.55 0.14 21.81
N PHE A 83 4.26 1.05 21.18
CA PHE A 83 3.78 1.82 20.04
C PHE A 83 4.47 1.33 18.76
N TRP A 84 3.70 0.68 17.90
CA TRP A 84 4.15 0.26 16.58
C TRP A 84 3.95 1.39 15.57
N HIS A 85 5.03 1.86 14.96
CA HIS A 85 4.98 2.94 13.99
C HIS A 85 5.97 2.74 12.85
N ARG A 86 5.78 3.46 11.75
CA ARG A 86 6.83 3.63 10.74
C ARG A 86 7.52 4.97 10.97
N PRO A 87 8.85 5.07 10.88
CA PRO A 87 9.51 6.37 10.81
C PRO A 87 8.89 7.21 9.70
N LEU A 88 8.29 8.34 10.06
CA LEU A 88 7.50 9.14 9.12
C LEU A 88 8.35 9.61 7.94
N TRP A 89 9.59 10.03 8.19
CA TRP A 89 10.48 10.53 7.15
C TRP A 89 10.88 9.46 6.14
N ASP A 90 11.28 8.29 6.62
CA ASP A 90 11.65 7.16 5.75
C ASP A 90 10.44 6.70 4.94
N TRP A 91 9.27 6.60 5.60
CA TRP A 91 8.03 6.18 4.94
C TRP A 91 7.59 7.16 3.85
N VAL A 92 7.62 8.47 4.14
CA VAL A 92 7.32 9.51 3.13
C VAL A 92 8.31 9.45 1.97
N THR A 93 9.61 9.25 2.27
CA THR A 93 10.64 9.15 1.23
C THR A 93 10.39 7.95 0.31
N ASP A 94 9.94 6.81 0.84
CA ASP A 94 9.59 5.64 0.04
C ASP A 94 8.36 5.92 -0.85
N LEU A 95 7.34 6.60 -0.33
CA LEU A 95 6.16 6.99 -1.12
C LEU A 95 6.51 7.96 -2.25
N LEU A 96 7.48 8.84 -2.03
CA LEU A 96 7.95 9.78 -3.07
C LEU A 96 8.76 9.09 -4.16
N LYS A 97 9.43 7.98 -3.85
CA LYS A 97 10.17 7.18 -4.83
C LYS A 97 9.26 6.25 -5.64
N ASP A 98 8.05 5.98 -5.15
CA ASP A 98 7.10 5.14 -5.86
C ASP A 98 6.64 5.81 -7.17
N PRO A 99 6.84 5.19 -8.35
CA PRO A 99 6.48 5.78 -9.64
C PRO A 99 4.97 6.04 -9.80
N HIS A 100 4.12 5.32 -9.05
CA HIS A 100 2.68 5.48 -9.13
C HIS A 100 2.14 6.57 -8.20
N THR A 101 2.81 6.85 -7.08
CA THR A 101 2.33 7.81 -6.07
C THR A 101 3.13 9.11 -6.10
N GLY A 102 4.46 9.03 -6.22
CA GLY A 102 5.38 10.16 -6.21
C GLY A 102 4.99 11.32 -7.15
N PRO A 103 4.63 11.06 -8.42
CA PRO A 103 4.22 12.11 -9.36
C PRO A 103 2.96 12.89 -8.97
N HIS A 104 2.16 12.37 -8.04
CA HIS A 104 0.90 12.98 -7.61
C HIS A 104 1.01 13.71 -6.26
N PHE A 105 2.20 13.80 -5.67
CA PHE A 105 2.41 14.60 -4.46
C PHE A 105 2.34 16.09 -4.76
N HIS A 106 1.50 16.80 -4.00
CA HIS A 106 1.39 18.26 -4.02
C HIS A 106 2.09 18.85 -2.79
N PHE A 107 3.26 19.45 -3.00
CA PHE A 107 4.06 20.08 -1.94
C PHE A 107 3.72 21.56 -1.75
N ASP A 108 3.51 22.26 -2.86
CA ASP A 108 3.18 23.68 -2.83
C ASP A 108 1.68 23.86 -2.58
N ALA A 109 1.36 24.80 -1.71
CA ALA A 109 0.01 25.26 -1.53
C ALA A 109 -0.47 25.92 -2.83
N GLN A 110 -1.73 25.70 -3.16
CA GLN A 110 -2.35 26.22 -4.37
C GLN A 110 -3.57 27.08 -4.04
N ARG A 111 -3.76 28.15 -4.83
CA ARG A 111 -4.93 29.01 -4.70
C ARG A 111 -5.83 28.92 -5.94
N LEU A 112 -6.81 28.03 -5.86
CA LEU A 112 -7.79 27.77 -6.90
C LEU A 112 -8.95 28.77 -6.85
N SER A 113 -9.40 29.24 -8.01
CA SER A 113 -10.59 30.07 -8.16
C SER A 113 -11.37 29.63 -9.40
N LYS A 114 -12.69 29.78 -9.37
CA LYS A 114 -13.57 29.46 -10.49
C LYS A 114 -14.43 30.68 -10.82
N PHE A 115 -14.61 30.95 -12.11
CA PHE A 115 -15.51 32.00 -12.57
C PHE A 115 -16.96 31.52 -12.46
N ASP A 116 -17.80 32.29 -11.76
CA ASP A 116 -19.22 31.96 -11.52
C ASP A 116 -20.19 32.61 -12.52
N GLY A 117 -19.67 33.42 -13.46
CA GLY A 117 -20.46 34.20 -14.41
C GLY A 117 -20.33 35.72 -14.19
N GLU A 118 -19.98 36.14 -12.98
CA GLU A 118 -19.75 37.55 -12.63
C GLU A 118 -18.33 37.79 -12.12
N SER A 119 -17.81 36.89 -11.30
CA SER A 119 -16.51 37.04 -10.63
C SER A 119 -15.77 35.72 -10.44
N PHE A 120 -14.48 35.80 -10.14
CA PHE A 120 -13.70 34.63 -9.73
C PHE A 120 -13.89 34.40 -8.22
N VAL A 121 -14.52 33.28 -7.86
CA VAL A 121 -14.79 32.90 -6.48
C VAL A 121 -13.79 31.84 -6.03
N ARG A 122 -13.33 31.99 -4.78
CA ARG A 122 -12.41 31.06 -4.14
C ARG A 122 -13.15 29.80 -3.68
N PHE A 123 -12.57 28.63 -3.94
CA PHE A 123 -13.04 27.36 -3.39
C PHE A 123 -11.89 26.50 -2.87
N ILE A 124 -12.17 25.59 -1.94
CA ILE A 124 -11.24 24.62 -1.40
C ILE A 124 -11.69 23.24 -1.90
N ASP A 125 -10.76 22.49 -2.47
CA ASP A 125 -11.00 21.15 -2.99
C ASP A 125 -10.21 20.13 -2.15
N GLU A 126 -8.93 20.42 -1.98
CA GLU A 126 -7.97 19.57 -1.29
C GLU A 126 -7.22 20.34 -0.18
N PRO A 127 -6.60 19.67 0.81
CA PRO A 127 -5.91 20.35 1.91
C PRO A 127 -4.83 21.36 1.48
N TRP A 128 -4.08 21.07 0.40
CA TRP A 128 -3.09 21.99 -0.18
C TRP A 128 -3.72 23.20 -0.88
N SER A 129 -5.03 23.16 -1.12
CA SER A 129 -5.79 24.29 -1.64
C SER A 129 -6.42 25.15 -0.53
N ALA A 130 -6.12 24.93 0.75
CA ALA A 130 -6.70 25.71 1.85
C ALA A 130 -5.88 26.99 2.16
N ASN A 131 -6.55 27.98 2.76
CA ASN A 131 -5.92 29.28 3.05
C ASN A 131 -4.78 29.18 4.08
N ASN A 132 -4.93 28.32 5.10
CA ASN A 132 -3.90 28.18 6.13
C ASN A 132 -2.58 27.68 5.53
N PHE A 133 -2.64 26.67 4.66
CA PHE A 133 -1.43 26.15 4.02
C PHE A 133 -0.77 27.22 3.13
N TRP A 134 -1.55 27.95 2.34
CA TRP A 134 -1.05 29.09 1.55
C TRP A 134 -0.33 30.14 2.41
N ASN A 135 -0.90 30.48 3.57
CA ASN A 135 -0.32 31.48 4.47
C ASN A 135 0.95 30.99 5.19
N PHE A 136 1.09 29.68 5.39
CA PHE A 136 2.28 29.09 6.03
C PHE A 136 3.46 28.93 5.08
N GLN A 137 3.25 28.98 3.76
CA GLN A 137 4.32 28.86 2.76
C GLN A 137 5.17 30.14 2.60
N VAL A 138 4.74 31.26 3.21
CA VAL A 138 5.37 32.59 3.10
C VAL A 138 6.70 32.67 3.84
#